data_AF-A0A415LS07-F1
#
_entry.id   AF-A0A415LS07-F1
#
_cell.length_a   1.000
_cell.length_b   1.000
_cell.length_c   1.000
_cell.angle_alpha   90.00
_cell.angle_beta   90.00
_cell.angle_gamma   90.00
#
_symmetry.space_group_name_H-M   'P 1'
#
loop_
_entity.id
_entity.type
_entity.pdbx_description
1 polymer ?
#
loop_
_entity_poly.entity_id
_entity_poly.type
_entity_poly.pdbx_seq_one_letter_code
_entity_poly.pdbx_strand_id
1 'polypeptide(L)'
;MSDEEWKKLEDMLDKLTDDCMGGDLYKKLCNSAALNGNFISFRFVEEKEAIYDPSTRTLKLNKNMDSNELFHEMLHAYQYQNEKNYTSFVNARMNLDIEAHYAQYLYLKGSLEYDVCEWRQAVEVKKSRRHLAVMTLNDYLDDKGYLHEGMDQELVNSFVEFNIVEAFKRTIEYKDYKYDSNRDIQSNFANLRKITKNC
;
A
#
# COMPACT_ATOMS: atom_id res chain seq x y z
N MET A 1 -22.43 8.82 -6.87
CA MET A 1 -21.92 7.79 -7.76
C MET A 1 -23.06 7.33 -8.67
N SER A 2 -22.77 7.09 -9.95
CA SER A 2 -23.71 6.45 -10.89
C SER A 2 -23.80 4.94 -10.65
N ASP A 3 -24.77 4.27 -11.24
CA ASP A 3 -24.92 2.80 -11.15
C ASP A 3 -23.69 2.06 -11.72
N GLU A 4 -23.09 2.60 -12.78
CA GLU A 4 -21.86 2.07 -13.37
C GLU A 4 -20.67 2.19 -12.40
N GLU A 5 -20.53 3.32 -11.73
CA GLU A 5 -19.49 3.56 -10.73
C GLU A 5 -19.67 2.67 -9.49
N TRP A 6 -20.92 2.47 -9.05
CA TRP A 6 -21.23 1.52 -7.97
C TRP A 6 -20.83 0.11 -8.34
N LYS A 7 -21.27 -0.37 -9.51
CA LYS A 7 -20.93 -1.70 -10.00
C LYS A 7 -19.41 -1.88 -10.11
N LYS A 8 -18.69 -0.90 -10.64
CA LYS A 8 -17.23 -0.96 -10.76
C LYS A 8 -16.55 -1.07 -9.38
N LEU A 9 -17.03 -0.32 -8.38
CA LEU A 9 -16.51 -0.42 -7.02
C LEU A 9 -16.80 -1.79 -6.40
N GLU A 10 -18.03 -2.29 -6.56
CA GLU A 10 -18.43 -3.63 -6.10
C GLU A 10 -17.55 -4.72 -6.75
N ASP A 11 -17.37 -4.71 -8.07
CA ASP A 11 -16.52 -5.67 -8.78
C ASP A 11 -15.06 -5.64 -8.27
N MET A 12 -14.52 -4.48 -7.91
CA MET A 12 -13.17 -4.37 -7.32
C MET A 12 -13.12 -4.88 -5.89
N LEU A 13 -14.16 -4.61 -5.09
CA LEU A 13 -14.27 -5.08 -3.70
C LEU A 13 -14.45 -6.60 -3.63
N ASP A 14 -15.24 -7.19 -4.52
CA ASP A 14 -15.43 -8.64 -4.61
C ASP A 14 -14.09 -9.33 -4.83
N LYS A 15 -13.32 -8.91 -5.84
CA LYS A 15 -11.97 -9.42 -6.10
C LYS A 15 -11.02 -9.24 -4.91
N LEU A 16 -11.04 -8.04 -4.30
CA LEU A 16 -10.21 -7.73 -3.15
C LEU A 16 -10.55 -8.59 -1.93
N THR A 17 -11.84 -8.91 -1.74
CA THR A 17 -12.30 -9.69 -0.58
C THR A 17 -12.18 -11.20 -0.76
N ASP A 18 -12.07 -11.67 -2.02
CA ASP A 18 -11.71 -13.05 -2.34
C ASP A 18 -10.23 -13.38 -2.01
N ASP A 19 -9.35 -12.37 -2.01
CA ASP A 19 -7.97 -12.51 -1.53
C ASP A 19 -7.90 -12.52 0.01
N CYS A 20 -6.99 -13.31 0.58
CA CYS A 20 -6.87 -13.42 2.04
C CYS A 20 -6.45 -12.09 2.69
N MET A 21 -5.43 -11.42 2.14
CA MET A 21 -4.89 -10.18 2.70
C MET A 21 -5.83 -9.00 2.41
N GLY A 22 -6.36 -8.91 1.20
CA GLY A 22 -7.37 -7.93 0.81
C GLY A 22 -8.64 -8.05 1.65
N GLY A 23 -9.16 -9.27 1.84
CA GLY A 23 -10.34 -9.54 2.65
C GLY A 23 -10.14 -9.20 4.14
N ASP A 24 -8.97 -9.46 4.72
CA ASP A 24 -8.67 -9.05 6.10
C ASP A 24 -8.52 -7.52 6.22
N LEU A 25 -7.88 -6.84 5.25
CA LEU A 25 -7.84 -5.37 5.17
C LEU A 25 -9.25 -4.77 5.12
N TYR A 26 -10.13 -5.27 4.23
CA TYR A 26 -11.52 -4.83 4.13
C TYR A 26 -12.26 -4.99 5.46
N LYS A 27 -12.17 -6.17 6.10
CA LYS A 27 -12.81 -6.43 7.40
C LYS A 27 -12.32 -5.48 8.48
N LYS A 28 -11.02 -5.17 8.51
CA LYS A 28 -10.46 -4.21 9.48
C LYS A 28 -10.98 -2.80 9.26
N LEU A 29 -11.11 -2.37 8.00
CA LEU A 29 -11.68 -1.06 7.66
C LEU A 29 -13.18 -0.99 7.92
N CYS A 30 -13.92 -2.08 7.75
CA CYS A 30 -15.34 -2.14 8.09
C CYS A 30 -15.60 -2.18 9.60
N ASN A 31 -14.61 -2.54 10.41
CA ASN A 31 -14.76 -2.55 11.86
C ASN A 31 -14.82 -1.10 12.38
N SER A 32 -16.03 -0.64 12.72
CA SER A 32 -16.31 0.73 13.15
C SER A 32 -15.52 1.18 14.38
N ALA A 33 -15.07 0.24 15.22
CA ALA A 33 -14.17 0.52 16.34
C ALA A 33 -12.76 0.91 15.85
N ALA A 34 -12.28 0.33 14.74
CA ALA A 34 -11.02 0.70 14.11
C ALA A 34 -11.09 2.07 13.42
N LEU A 35 -12.27 2.43 12.90
CA LEU A 35 -12.49 3.76 12.34
C LEU A 35 -12.64 4.85 13.40
N ASN A 36 -12.71 4.55 14.70
CA ASN A 36 -13.07 5.53 15.76
C ASN A 36 -14.35 6.33 15.43
N GLY A 37 -15.36 5.67 14.84
CA GLY A 37 -16.59 6.33 14.38
C GLY A 37 -16.46 7.17 13.10
N ASN A 38 -15.32 7.09 12.41
CA ASN A 38 -15.09 7.78 11.14
C ASN A 38 -15.61 6.94 9.95
N PHE A 39 -15.59 7.54 8.76
CA PHE A 39 -15.95 6.89 7.49
C PHE A 39 -14.87 7.15 6.45
N ILE A 40 -14.81 6.28 5.44
CA ILE A 40 -14.04 6.49 4.20
C ILE A 40 -15.06 6.79 3.10
N SER A 41 -14.91 7.93 2.45
CA SER A 41 -15.75 8.29 1.30
C SER A 41 -15.12 7.78 0.02
N PHE A 42 -15.91 7.24 -0.88
CA PHE A 42 -15.46 6.90 -2.24
C PHE A 42 -15.92 7.98 -3.22
N ARG A 43 -15.05 8.35 -4.16
CA ARG A 43 -15.37 9.28 -5.24
C ARG A 43 -14.72 8.84 -6.54
N PHE A 44 -15.52 8.70 -7.59
CA PHE A 44 -14.97 8.54 -8.93
C PHE A 44 -14.58 9.90 -9.52
N VAL A 45 -13.42 9.93 -10.16
CA VAL A 45 -12.82 11.12 -10.77
C VAL A 45 -12.29 10.78 -12.17
N GLU A 46 -12.15 11.81 -13.02
CA GLU A 46 -11.70 11.64 -14.40
C GLU A 46 -10.17 11.54 -14.50
N GLU A 47 -9.45 12.11 -13.53
CA GLU A 47 -8.00 12.04 -13.42
C GLU A 47 -7.54 10.58 -13.32
N LYS A 48 -6.43 10.24 -13.98
CA LYS A 48 -5.87 8.89 -14.01
C LYS A 48 -4.99 8.62 -12.77
N GLU A 49 -5.54 8.86 -11.57
CA GLU A 49 -4.82 8.65 -10.30
C GLU A 49 -5.75 8.14 -9.20
N ALA A 50 -5.29 7.10 -8.50
CA ALA A 50 -5.93 6.57 -7.30
C ALA A 50 -5.28 7.32 -6.13
N ILE A 51 -6.08 7.88 -5.22
CA ILE A 51 -5.52 8.55 -4.06
C ILE A 51 -6.47 8.52 -2.87
N TYR A 52 -5.97 8.07 -1.73
CA TYR A 52 -6.57 8.31 -0.43
C TYR A 52 -6.06 9.63 0.15
N ASP A 53 -6.98 10.59 0.30
CA ASP A 53 -6.72 11.85 0.97
C ASP A 53 -7.09 11.73 2.47
N PRO A 54 -6.12 11.69 3.40
CA PRO A 54 -6.39 11.57 4.83
C PRO A 54 -7.06 12.82 5.44
N SER A 55 -6.96 13.98 4.80
CA SER A 55 -7.54 15.24 5.30
C SER A 55 -9.06 15.27 5.11
N THR A 56 -9.53 14.72 3.98
CA THR A 56 -10.96 14.60 3.65
C THR A 56 -11.50 13.18 3.84
N ARG A 57 -10.62 12.22 4.14
CA ARG A 57 -10.90 10.77 4.23
C ARG A 57 -11.61 10.26 2.99
N THR A 58 -11.18 10.75 1.84
CA THR A 58 -11.77 10.41 0.55
C THR A 58 -10.80 9.59 -0.26
N LEU A 59 -11.23 8.40 -0.68
CA LEU A 59 -10.56 7.57 -1.65
C LEU A 59 -11.10 7.94 -3.03
N LYS A 60 -10.26 8.55 -3.85
CA LYS A 60 -10.55 8.90 -5.23
C LYS A 60 -10.12 7.76 -6.15
N LEU A 61 -11.00 7.38 -7.07
CA LEU A 61 -10.78 6.29 -8.02
C LEU A 61 -11.10 6.76 -9.44
N ASN A 62 -10.39 6.20 -10.42
CA ASN A 62 -10.73 6.31 -11.82
C ASN A 62 -11.46 5.04 -12.28
N LYS A 63 -12.34 5.16 -13.28
CA LYS A 63 -13.09 4.02 -13.82
C LYS A 63 -12.21 2.94 -14.46
N ASN A 64 -10.99 3.29 -14.88
CA ASN A 64 -10.04 2.36 -15.51
C ASN A 64 -9.15 1.61 -14.50
N MET A 65 -9.33 1.82 -13.19
CA MET A 65 -8.49 1.19 -12.17
C MET A 65 -8.88 -0.23 -11.87
N ASP A 66 -7.92 -1.00 -11.37
CA ASP A 66 -8.08 -2.39 -10.97
C ASP A 66 -8.07 -2.56 -9.43
N SER A 67 -8.41 -3.77 -8.96
CA SER A 67 -8.58 -4.02 -7.52
C SER A 67 -7.28 -3.81 -6.73
N ASN A 68 -6.11 -4.02 -7.36
CA ASN A 68 -4.81 -3.76 -6.73
C ASN A 68 -4.56 -2.26 -6.41
N GLU A 69 -5.06 -1.33 -7.22
CA GLU A 69 -4.95 0.11 -6.94
C GLU A 69 -5.91 0.50 -5.82
N LEU A 70 -7.13 -0.07 -5.82
CA LEU A 70 -8.04 0.06 -4.69
C LEU A 70 -7.43 -0.47 -3.38
N PHE A 71 -6.79 -1.64 -3.43
CA PHE A 71 -6.08 -2.24 -2.30
C PHE A 71 -5.00 -1.29 -1.76
N HIS A 72 -4.19 -0.71 -2.64
CA HIS A 72 -3.14 0.25 -2.28
C HIS A 72 -3.71 1.43 -1.47
N GLU A 73 -4.76 2.07 -1.99
CA GLU A 73 -5.35 3.24 -1.34
C GLU A 73 -6.14 2.90 -0.08
N MET A 74 -6.79 1.73 -0.03
CA MET A 74 -7.41 1.22 1.20
C MET A 74 -6.37 0.96 2.29
N LEU A 75 -5.18 0.47 1.92
CA LEU A 75 -4.09 0.28 2.88
C LEU A 75 -3.59 1.63 3.43
N HIS A 76 -3.49 2.68 2.60
CA HIS A 76 -3.23 4.03 3.09
C HIS A 76 -4.30 4.52 4.08
N ALA A 77 -5.57 4.22 3.83
CA ALA A 77 -6.65 4.54 4.76
C ALA A 77 -6.49 3.81 6.11
N TYR A 78 -6.09 2.53 6.06
CA TYR A 78 -5.83 1.73 7.26
C TYR A 78 -4.59 2.21 8.02
N GLN A 79 -3.49 2.50 7.32
CA GLN A 79 -2.28 3.08 7.89
C GLN A 79 -2.57 4.38 8.63
N TYR A 80 -3.35 5.28 8.02
CA TYR A 80 -3.72 6.55 8.64
C TYR A 80 -4.47 6.40 9.97
N GLN A 81 -5.33 5.38 10.10
CA GLN A 81 -6.03 5.09 11.35
C GLN A 81 -5.11 4.58 12.46
N ASN A 82 -4.01 3.93 12.07
CA ASN A 82 -3.00 3.44 13.00
C ASN A 82 -1.93 4.48 13.34
N GLU A 83 -1.91 5.62 12.64
CA GLU A 83 -1.03 6.75 12.95
C GLU A 83 -1.56 7.58 14.13
N LYS A 84 -0.64 8.18 14.90
CA LYS A 84 -1.00 8.99 16.08
C LYS A 84 -1.86 10.20 15.72
N ASN A 85 -1.59 10.80 14.56
CA ASN A 85 -2.27 11.96 14.01
C ASN A 85 -1.76 12.25 12.58
N TYR A 86 -2.36 13.24 11.93
CA TYR A 86 -1.95 13.72 10.60
C TYR A 86 -0.47 14.08 10.49
N THR A 87 0.12 14.73 11.50
CA THR A 87 1.54 15.10 11.48
C THR A 87 2.44 13.86 11.47
N SER A 88 2.09 12.84 12.25
CA SER A 88 2.80 11.55 12.27
C SER A 88 2.74 10.88 10.90
N PHE A 89 1.57 10.86 10.27
CA PHE A 89 1.38 10.33 8.92
C PHE A 89 2.24 11.05 7.87
N VAL A 90 2.22 12.39 7.86
CA VAL A 90 3.02 13.19 6.90
C VAL A 90 4.52 13.00 7.12
N ASN A 91 4.97 12.90 8.38
CA ASN A 91 6.39 12.72 8.69
C ASN A 91 6.93 11.33 8.34
N ALA A 92 6.06 10.33 8.26
CA ALA A 92 6.41 8.96 7.89
C ALA A 92 5.87 8.55 6.50
N ARG A 93 5.47 9.51 5.66
CA ARG A 93 4.79 9.24 4.39
C ARG A 93 5.58 8.27 3.51
N MET A 94 6.90 8.46 3.38
CA MET A 94 7.76 7.54 2.63
C MET A 94 7.73 6.11 3.19
N ASN A 95 7.78 5.95 4.52
CA ASN A 95 7.73 4.64 5.17
C ASN A 95 6.41 3.91 4.83
N LEU A 96 5.29 4.65 4.91
CA LEU A 96 3.96 4.13 4.64
C LEU A 96 3.76 3.77 3.16
N ASP A 97 4.28 4.57 2.23
CA ASP A 97 4.29 4.25 0.80
C ASP A 97 5.14 3.01 0.50
N ILE A 98 6.32 2.86 1.11
CA ILE A 98 7.14 1.65 0.93
C ILE A 98 6.36 0.40 1.37
N GLU A 99 5.70 0.44 2.53
CA GLU A 99 4.85 -0.65 3.00
C GLU A 99 3.68 -0.90 2.04
N ALA A 100 3.00 0.14 1.57
CA ALA A 100 1.84 0.02 0.69
C ALA A 100 2.20 -0.56 -0.68
N HIS A 101 3.30 -0.11 -1.28
CA HIS A 101 3.83 -0.65 -2.53
C HIS A 101 4.27 -2.11 -2.38
N TYR A 102 4.89 -2.48 -1.26
CA TYR A 102 5.27 -3.88 -1.03
C TYR A 102 4.05 -4.78 -0.84
N ALA A 103 3.07 -4.34 -0.04
CA ALA A 103 1.81 -5.05 0.12
C ALA A 103 1.05 -5.20 -1.20
N GLN A 104 1.00 -4.14 -2.04
CA GLN A 104 0.38 -4.20 -3.36
C GLN A 104 1.08 -5.22 -4.27
N TYR A 105 2.42 -5.26 -4.22
CA TYR A 105 3.18 -6.28 -4.95
C TYR A 105 2.85 -7.70 -4.47
N LEU A 106 2.75 -7.94 -3.16
CA LEU A 106 2.38 -9.24 -2.61
C LEU A 106 0.95 -9.64 -2.99
N TYR A 107 0.00 -8.71 -2.90
CA TYR A 107 -1.38 -8.88 -3.37
C TYR A 107 -1.42 -9.31 -4.84
N LEU A 108 -0.65 -8.61 -5.68
CA LEU A 108 -0.58 -8.88 -7.11
C LEU A 108 0.06 -10.24 -7.41
N LYS A 109 1.17 -10.62 -6.75
CA LYS A 109 1.88 -11.90 -6.92
C LYS A 109 0.95 -13.11 -6.71
N GLY A 110 -0.07 -12.98 -5.86
CA GLY A 110 -1.08 -14.01 -5.60
C GLY A 110 -2.27 -14.01 -6.58
N SER A 111 -2.33 -13.07 -7.53
CA SER A 111 -3.53 -12.79 -8.33
C SER A 111 -3.33 -12.97 -9.84
N LEU A 112 -4.44 -13.22 -10.55
CA LEU A 112 -4.48 -13.16 -12.01
C LEU A 112 -4.31 -11.72 -12.55
N GLU A 113 -4.40 -10.69 -11.71
CA GLU A 113 -4.19 -9.29 -12.14
C GLU A 113 -2.73 -9.00 -12.49
N TYR A 114 -1.76 -9.76 -11.97
CA TYR A 114 -0.34 -9.50 -12.22
C TYR A 114 0.00 -9.45 -13.71
N ASP A 115 -0.56 -10.36 -14.51
CA ASP A 115 -0.22 -10.51 -15.92
C ASP A 115 -0.63 -9.33 -16.79
N VAL A 116 -1.61 -8.54 -16.34
CA VAL A 116 -2.23 -7.45 -17.11
C VAL A 116 -2.07 -6.07 -16.47
N CYS A 117 -1.63 -6.00 -15.22
CA CYS A 117 -1.53 -4.73 -14.48
C CYS A 117 -0.29 -3.89 -14.87
N GLU A 118 -0.35 -2.58 -14.54
CA GLU A 118 0.75 -1.65 -14.78
C GLU A 118 2.04 -2.04 -14.02
N TRP A 119 1.94 -2.81 -12.93
CA TRP A 119 3.08 -3.24 -12.13
C TRP A 119 4.05 -4.10 -12.94
N ARG A 120 3.53 -5.09 -13.67
CA ARG A 120 4.35 -5.94 -14.54
C ARG A 120 5.00 -5.12 -15.65
N GLN A 121 4.27 -4.20 -16.27
CA GLN A 121 4.86 -3.30 -17.27
C GLN A 121 5.98 -2.43 -16.68
N ALA A 122 5.79 -1.94 -15.45
CA ALA A 122 6.78 -1.14 -14.75
C ALA A 122 8.07 -1.93 -14.50
N VAL A 123 7.96 -3.20 -14.13
CA VAL A 123 9.10 -4.10 -13.83
C VAL A 123 9.75 -4.65 -15.09
N GLU A 124 8.98 -5.26 -15.99
CA GLU A 124 9.51 -6.02 -17.13
C GLU A 124 9.90 -5.12 -18.30
N VAL A 125 9.10 -4.10 -18.60
CA VAL A 125 9.27 -3.23 -19.78
C VAL A 125 10.02 -1.96 -19.41
N LYS A 126 9.50 -1.19 -18.45
CA LYS A 126 10.04 0.13 -18.10
C LYS A 126 11.28 0.08 -17.20
N LYS A 127 11.58 -1.10 -16.62
CA LYS A 127 12.69 -1.29 -15.66
C LYS A 127 12.69 -0.23 -14.55
N SER A 128 11.51 0.04 -14.01
CA SER A 128 11.30 1.06 -12.98
C SER A 128 12.10 0.73 -11.73
N ARG A 129 13.05 1.60 -11.38
CA ARG A 129 13.90 1.44 -10.20
C ARG A 129 13.10 1.31 -8.91
N ARG A 130 12.01 2.09 -8.77
CA ARG A 130 11.12 2.05 -7.61
C ARG A 130 10.50 0.66 -7.43
N HIS A 131 9.85 0.13 -8.47
CA HIS A 131 9.20 -1.17 -8.41
C HIS A 131 10.20 -2.31 -8.20
N LEU A 132 11.35 -2.26 -8.86
CA LEU A 132 12.43 -3.23 -8.65
C LEU A 132 12.95 -3.18 -7.21
N ALA A 133 13.18 -1.99 -6.64
CA ALA A 133 13.61 -1.83 -5.26
C ALA A 133 12.57 -2.35 -4.26
N VAL A 134 11.28 -2.14 -4.52
CA VAL A 134 10.20 -2.74 -3.70
C VAL A 134 10.27 -4.27 -3.75
N MET A 135 10.47 -4.87 -4.92
CA MET A 135 10.56 -6.34 -5.05
C MET A 135 11.76 -6.93 -4.29
N THR A 136 12.89 -6.21 -4.19
CA THR A 136 14.06 -6.67 -3.44
C THR A 136 13.80 -6.83 -1.93
N LEU A 137 12.70 -6.28 -1.41
CA LEU A 137 12.29 -6.53 -0.02
C LEU A 137 12.02 -8.01 0.26
N ASN A 138 11.63 -8.82 -0.73
CA ASN A 138 11.46 -10.28 -0.56
C ASN A 138 12.74 -11.00 -0.12
N ASP A 139 13.90 -10.44 -0.42
CA ASP A 139 15.18 -11.02 -0.01
C ASP A 139 15.41 -10.87 1.50
N TYR A 140 14.66 -9.98 2.16
CA TYR A 140 14.82 -9.64 3.57
C TYR A 140 13.56 -9.90 4.41
N LEU A 141 12.38 -9.81 3.80
CA LEU A 141 11.08 -9.96 4.44
C LEU A 141 10.33 -11.16 3.89
N ASP A 142 9.58 -11.84 4.75
CA ASP A 142 8.58 -12.81 4.34
C ASP A 142 7.32 -12.13 3.78
N ASP A 143 6.46 -12.93 3.16
CA ASP A 143 5.19 -12.47 2.56
C ASP A 143 4.19 -11.94 3.64
N LYS A 144 4.55 -11.97 4.94
CA LYS A 144 3.78 -11.38 6.04
C LYS A 144 4.38 -10.08 6.56
N GLY A 145 5.57 -9.69 6.13
CA GLY A 145 6.27 -8.49 6.59
C GLY A 145 7.11 -8.70 7.86
N TYR A 146 7.52 -9.93 8.14
CA TYR A 146 8.56 -10.23 9.13
C TYR A 146 9.92 -10.35 8.44
N LEU A 147 10.96 -9.90 9.14
CA LEU A 147 12.34 -10.14 8.72
C LEU A 147 12.65 -11.64 8.71
N HIS A 148 13.34 -12.12 7.67
CA HIS A 148 13.82 -13.50 7.59
C HIS A 148 14.79 -13.83 8.74
N GLU A 149 14.78 -15.09 9.17
CA GLU A 149 15.66 -15.57 10.23
C GLU A 149 17.14 -15.36 9.86
N GLY A 150 17.92 -14.85 10.81
CA GLY A 150 19.36 -14.60 10.65
C GLY A 150 19.72 -13.28 9.95
N MET A 151 18.75 -12.50 9.49
CA MET A 151 19.01 -11.17 8.94
C MET A 151 19.33 -10.16 10.05
N ASP A 152 20.30 -9.29 9.79
CA ASP A 152 20.66 -8.19 10.67
C ASP A 152 19.73 -6.98 10.43
N GLN A 153 19.00 -6.58 11.46
CA GLN A 153 18.01 -5.51 11.38
C GLN A 153 18.63 -4.16 10.98
N GLU A 154 19.82 -3.82 11.50
CA GLU A 154 20.47 -2.53 11.23
C GLU A 154 20.97 -2.44 9.79
N LEU A 155 21.50 -3.55 9.27
CA LEU A 155 21.91 -3.69 7.88
C LEU A 155 20.73 -3.54 6.93
N VAL A 156 19.59 -4.14 7.26
CA VAL A 156 18.37 -4.03 6.46
C VAL A 156 17.75 -2.62 6.55
N ASN A 157 17.75 -1.99 7.73
CA ASN A 157 17.35 -0.59 7.88
C ASN A 157 18.20 0.34 6.98
N SER A 158 19.52 0.14 6.99
CA SER A 158 20.45 0.90 6.14
C SER A 158 20.19 0.63 4.66
N PHE A 159 19.94 -0.63 4.28
CA PHE A 159 19.58 -0.97 2.91
C PHE A 159 18.32 -0.22 2.44
N VAL A 160 17.26 -0.21 3.26
CA VAL A 160 16.01 0.50 2.94
C VAL A 160 16.26 2.00 2.77
N GLU A 161 16.97 2.63 3.70
CA GLU A 161 17.24 4.07 3.65
C GLU A 161 18.08 4.47 2.43
N PHE A 162 19.16 3.74 2.14
CA PHE A 162 20.10 4.14 1.08
C PHE A 162 19.74 3.62 -0.31
N ASN A 163 18.85 2.63 -0.43
CA ASN A 163 18.46 2.05 -1.72
C ASN A 163 16.99 2.27 -2.04
N ILE A 164 16.08 1.85 -1.15
CA ILE A 164 14.64 1.87 -1.44
C ILE A 164 14.11 3.30 -1.38
N VAL A 165 14.37 4.03 -0.29
CA VAL A 165 13.95 5.44 -0.16
C VAL A 165 14.53 6.28 -1.30
N GLU A 166 15.80 6.07 -1.66
CA GLU A 166 16.44 6.77 -2.78
C GLU A 166 15.84 6.39 -4.15
N ALA A 167 15.38 5.15 -4.33
CA ALA A 167 14.65 4.75 -5.54
C ALA A 167 13.28 5.45 -5.64
N PHE A 168 12.58 5.62 -4.52
CA PHE A 168 11.33 6.37 -4.46
C PHE A 168 11.56 7.85 -4.77
N LYS A 169 12.50 8.52 -4.10
CA LYS A 169 12.76 9.97 -4.27
C LYS A 169 13.15 10.40 -5.70
N ARG A 170 13.60 9.46 -6.53
CA ARG A 170 13.87 9.70 -7.96
C ARG A 170 12.60 9.82 -8.82
N THR A 171 11.47 9.41 -8.28
CA THR A 171 10.14 9.49 -8.90
C THR A 171 9.49 10.79 -8.40
N ILE A 172 9.02 11.65 -9.31
CA ILE A 172 8.68 13.05 -9.01
C ILE A 172 7.61 13.16 -7.92
N GLU A 173 6.68 12.23 -7.90
CA GLU A 173 5.55 12.13 -6.97
C GLU A 173 5.99 11.90 -5.52
N TYR A 174 7.14 11.25 -5.29
CA TYR A 174 7.64 10.89 -3.96
C TYR A 174 8.85 11.72 -3.51
N LYS A 175 9.35 12.62 -4.37
CA LYS A 175 10.60 13.36 -4.16
C LYS A 175 10.65 14.08 -2.80
N ASP A 176 9.53 14.69 -2.42
CA ASP A 176 9.43 15.52 -1.21
C ASP A 176 8.79 14.77 -0.02
N TYR A 177 8.56 13.46 -0.14
CA TYR A 177 8.02 12.66 0.95
C TYR A 177 9.04 12.51 2.07
N LYS A 178 8.60 12.73 3.30
CA LYS A 178 9.44 12.57 4.49
C LYS A 178 9.60 11.08 4.82
N TYR A 179 10.82 10.73 5.19
CA TYR A 179 11.21 9.43 5.72
C TYR A 179 11.55 9.58 7.19
N ASP A 180 10.90 8.80 8.05
CA ASP A 180 11.18 8.75 9.49
C ASP A 180 12.18 7.62 9.77
N SER A 181 13.46 7.99 9.87
CA SER A 181 14.57 7.04 10.15
C SER A 181 14.55 6.48 11.57
N ASN A 182 13.68 6.97 12.47
CA ASN A 182 13.49 6.37 13.78
C ASN A 182 12.60 5.13 13.75
N ARG A 183 11.92 4.86 12.62
CA ARG A 183 11.13 3.64 12.43
C ARG A 183 12.01 2.55 11.84
N ASP A 184 12.23 1.49 12.62
CA ASP A 184 12.90 0.31 12.11
C ASP A 184 12.03 -0.46 11.10
N ILE A 185 12.66 -1.38 10.37
CA ILE A 185 12.04 -2.21 9.36
C ILE A 185 10.83 -2.96 9.92
N GLN A 186 10.93 -3.47 11.15
CA GLN A 186 9.82 -4.15 11.78
C GLN A 186 8.64 -3.18 11.95
N SER A 187 8.87 -1.98 12.47
CA SER A 187 7.83 -0.97 12.63
C SER A 187 7.22 -0.52 11.30
N ASN A 188 8.02 -0.42 10.24
CA ASN A 188 7.57 -0.01 8.91
C ASN A 188 6.55 -0.99 8.29
N PHE A 189 6.67 -2.30 8.55
CA PHE A 189 5.79 -3.33 7.99
C PHE A 189 4.73 -3.85 8.99
N ALA A 190 4.45 -3.07 10.04
CA ALA A 190 3.52 -3.49 11.09
C ALA A 190 2.06 -3.58 10.63
N ASN A 191 1.63 -2.79 9.64
CA ASN A 191 0.26 -2.87 9.12
C ASN A 191 0.11 -4.09 8.21
N LEU A 192 1.11 -4.38 7.38
CA LEU A 192 1.18 -5.59 6.56
C LEU A 192 1.00 -6.83 7.45
N ARG A 193 1.78 -6.96 8.53
CA ARG A 193 1.65 -8.07 9.49
C ARG A 193 0.25 -8.19 10.11
N LYS A 194 -0.43 -7.06 10.33
CA LYS A 194 -1.79 -7.08 10.89
C LYS A 194 -2.79 -7.63 9.88
N ILE A 195 -2.68 -7.24 8.60
CA ILE A 195 -3.61 -7.65 7.53
C ILE A 195 -3.29 -9.03 6.96
N THR A 196 -2.09 -9.58 7.20
CA THR A 196 -1.72 -10.94 6.81
C THR A 196 -1.80 -11.95 7.96
N LYS A 197 -2.22 -11.53 9.17
CA LYS A 197 -2.19 -12.38 10.37
C LYS A 197 -2.96 -13.70 10.25
N ASN A 198 -4.05 -13.69 9.46
CA ASN A 198 -4.93 -14.85 9.26
C ASN A 198 -4.74 -15.51 7.89
N CYS A 199 -3.71 -15.06 7.18
CA CYS A 199 -3.04 -15.76 6.10
C CYS A 199 -1.80 -16.44 6.73
#